data_AF-A0A0E2H9B5-F1
#
_entry.id   AF-A0A0E2H9B5-F1
#
_cell.length_a   1.000
_cell.length_b   1.000
_cell.length_c   1.000
_cell.angle_alpha   90.00
_cell.angle_beta   90.00
_cell.angle_gamma   90.00
#
_symmetry.space_group_name_H-M   'P 1'
#
loop_
_entity.id
_entity.type
_entity.pdbx_description
1 polymer ?
#
loop_
_entity_poly.entity_id
_entity_poly.type
_entity_poly.pdbx_seq_one_letter_code
_entity_poly.pdbx_strand_id
1 'polypeptide(L)'
;MFGFGKKKVDKVGWAAVVFSEPPKNPEKLSEEQLSALTTGLLMQHARIINDSVRLVQTTKNPETRQGRSEFCHKHHAEMMKLKPFCDKEQLTMIQDAEEAMRGVKLL
;
A
#
# COMPACT_ATOMS: atom_id res chain seq x y z
N MET A 1 1.19 -26.55 -28.84
CA MET A 1 1.72 -25.20 -28.53
C MET A 1 0.70 -24.48 -27.66
N PHE A 2 0.81 -24.58 -26.33
CA PHE A 2 -0.04 -23.79 -25.42
C PHE A 2 0.62 -22.42 -25.23
N GLY A 3 0.18 -21.44 -26.02
CA GLY A 3 0.53 -20.05 -25.79
C GLY A 3 -0.19 -19.58 -24.52
N PHE A 4 0.48 -19.65 -23.37
CA PHE A 4 0.10 -18.88 -22.20
C PHE A 4 0.35 -17.40 -22.52
N GLY A 5 -0.57 -16.80 -23.28
CA GLY A 5 -0.56 -15.35 -23.49
C GLY A 5 -0.61 -14.68 -22.13
N LYS A 6 0.45 -13.94 -21.76
CA LYS A 6 0.49 -13.14 -20.54
C LYS A 6 -0.80 -12.34 -20.45
N LYS A 7 -1.56 -12.52 -19.36
CA LYS A 7 -2.76 -11.73 -19.10
C LYS A 7 -2.37 -10.25 -19.18
N LYS A 8 -3.09 -9.50 -20.01
CA LYS A 8 -2.81 -8.07 -20.21
C LYS A 8 -2.99 -7.36 -18.86
N VAL A 9 -1.94 -6.68 -18.40
CA VAL A 9 -1.97 -5.89 -17.16
C VAL A 9 -2.88 -4.68 -17.35
N ASP A 10 -3.77 -4.43 -16.39
CA ASP A 10 -4.64 -3.25 -16.39
C ASP A 10 -3.86 -2.00 -15.96
N LYS A 11 -3.13 -1.40 -16.90
CA LYS A 11 -2.32 -0.20 -16.66
C LYS A 11 -3.17 1.04 -16.31
N VAL A 12 -4.41 1.10 -16.78
CA VAL A 12 -5.31 2.23 -16.50
C VAL A 12 -5.76 2.15 -15.05
N GLY A 13 -6.22 0.97 -14.60
CA GLY A 13 -6.54 0.72 -13.19
C GLY A 13 -5.33 0.91 -12.29
N TRP A 14 -4.15 0.43 -12.71
CA TRP A 14 -2.92 0.60 -11.92
C TRP A 14 -2.55 2.07 -11.75
N ALA A 15 -2.55 2.85 -12.84
CA ALA A 15 -2.26 4.28 -12.77
C ALA A 15 -3.28 5.05 -11.93
N ALA A 16 -4.56 4.65 -11.94
CA ALA A 16 -5.61 5.27 -11.14
C ALA A 16 -5.40 5.12 -9.62
N VAL A 17 -4.65 4.09 -9.18
CA VAL A 17 -4.33 3.89 -7.76
C VAL A 17 -2.99 4.54 -7.39
N VAL A 18 -2.04 4.59 -8.32
CA VAL A 18 -0.68 5.08 -8.06
C VAL A 18 -0.55 6.61 -8.18
N PHE A 19 -1.37 7.23 -9.03
CA PHE A 19 -1.37 8.68 -9.21
C PHE A 19 -2.60 9.33 -8.57
N SER A 20 -2.41 10.44 -7.87
CA SER A 20 -3.54 11.30 -7.45
C SER A 20 -4.27 11.89 -8.66
N GLU A 21 -3.52 12.24 -9.71
CA GLU A 21 -4.04 12.66 -11.01
C GLU A 21 -3.32 11.86 -12.10
N PRO A 22 -3.98 10.83 -12.68
CA PRO A 22 -3.37 10.00 -13.71
C PRO A 22 -3.03 10.81 -14.98
N PRO A 23 -1.95 10.47 -15.69
CA PRO A 23 -1.59 11.13 -16.95
C PRO A 23 -2.68 10.90 -18.02
N LYS A 24 -2.74 11.77 -19.04
CA LYS A 24 -3.75 11.67 -20.12
C LYS A 24 -3.75 10.33 -20.88
N ASN A 25 -2.62 9.63 -20.90
CA ASN A 25 -2.42 8.37 -21.62
C ASN A 25 -1.76 7.31 -20.71
N PRO A 26 -2.44 6.80 -19.66
CA PRO A 26 -1.86 5.86 -18.71
C PRO A 26 -1.40 4.54 -19.34
N GLU A 27 -2.02 4.13 -20.44
CA GLU A 27 -1.70 2.92 -21.19
C GLU A 27 -0.28 2.92 -21.78
N LYS A 28 0.32 4.12 -21.94
CA LYS A 28 1.69 4.30 -22.43
C LYS A 28 2.76 4.14 -21.34
N LEU A 29 2.37 4.11 -20.06
CA LEU A 29 3.32 3.88 -18.98
C LEU A 29 3.90 2.47 -19.06
N SER A 30 5.18 2.32 -18.73
CA SER A 30 5.77 0.99 -18.59
C SER A 30 5.33 0.33 -17.28
N GLU A 31 5.28 -1.00 -17.25
CA GLU A 31 5.01 -1.75 -16.01
C GLU A 31 6.11 -1.51 -14.97
N GLU A 32 7.35 -1.30 -15.42
CA GLU A 32 8.49 -0.94 -14.56
C GLU A 32 8.29 0.41 -13.87
N GLN A 33 7.78 1.42 -14.58
CA GLN A 33 7.48 2.73 -14.01
C GLN A 33 6.36 2.62 -12.96
N LEU A 34 5.28 1.93 -13.30
CA LEU A 34 4.15 1.71 -12.39
C LEU A 34 4.58 0.90 -11.15
N SER A 35 5.43 -0.11 -11.34
CA SER A 35 5.98 -0.90 -10.23
C SER A 35 6.90 -0.06 -9.34
N ALA A 36 7.81 0.73 -9.90
CA ALA A 36 8.69 1.59 -9.11
C ALA A 36 7.90 2.59 -8.25
N LEU A 37 6.84 3.19 -8.81
CA LEU A 37 5.95 4.08 -8.07
C LEU A 37 5.16 3.33 -6.98
N THR A 38 4.69 2.11 -7.28
CA THR A 38 4.01 1.24 -6.31
C THR A 38 4.93 0.93 -5.13
N THR A 39 6.19 0.57 -5.38
CA THR A 39 7.20 0.36 -4.34
C THR A 39 7.37 1.61 -3.47
N GLY A 40 7.49 2.79 -4.08
CA GLY A 40 7.61 4.06 -3.34
C GLY A 40 6.41 4.32 -2.42
N LEU A 41 5.19 4.10 -2.91
CA LEU A 41 3.97 4.24 -2.11
C LEU A 41 3.94 3.22 -0.96
N LEU A 42 4.21 1.94 -1.23
CA LEU A 42 4.23 0.90 -0.21
C LEU A 42 5.25 1.20 0.89
N MET A 43 6.46 1.63 0.54
CA MET A 43 7.47 2.05 1.50
C MET A 43 6.99 3.22 2.37
N GLN A 44 6.31 4.20 1.78
CA GLN A 44 5.76 5.34 2.51
C GLN A 44 4.66 4.90 3.48
N HIS A 45 3.69 4.10 3.02
CA HIS A 45 2.62 3.58 3.88
C HIS A 45 3.17 2.71 5.01
N ALA A 46 4.10 1.80 4.71
CA ALA A 46 4.74 0.94 5.71
C ALA A 46 5.48 1.74 6.78
N ARG A 47 6.21 2.79 6.39
CA ARG A 47 6.87 3.69 7.36
C ARG A 47 5.86 4.37 8.27
N ILE A 48 4.79 4.91 7.71
CA ILE A 48 3.73 5.59 8.47
C ILE A 48 3.05 4.64 9.46
N ILE A 49 2.77 3.41 9.02
CA ILE A 49 2.18 2.36 9.87
C ILE A 49 3.12 2.06 11.04
N ASN A 50 4.40 1.77 10.77
CA ASN A 50 5.37 1.45 11.83
C ASN A 50 5.54 2.58 12.85
N ASP A 51 5.62 3.83 12.39
CA ASP A 51 5.68 4.99 13.28
C ASP A 51 4.42 5.15 14.13
N SER A 52 3.25 4.87 13.54
CA SER A 52 1.95 4.97 14.23
C SER A 52 1.74 3.83 15.23
N VAL A 53 2.11 2.59 14.89
CA VAL A 53 2.12 1.44 15.80
C VAL A 53 2.96 1.75 17.05
N ARG A 54 4.17 2.28 16.87
CA ARG A 54 5.04 2.68 17.99
C ARG A 54 4.35 3.69 18.90
N LEU A 55 3.64 4.67 18.32
CA LEU A 55 2.90 5.67 19.11
C LEU A 55 1.69 5.08 19.84
N VAL A 56 0.93 4.18 19.21
CA VAL A 56 -0.19 3.46 19.84
C VAL A 56 0.28 2.71 21.08
N GLN A 57 1.43 2.04 21.00
CA GLN A 57 1.98 1.22 22.09
C GLN A 57 2.57 2.04 23.25
N THR A 58 3.09 3.23 22.97
CA THR A 58 3.86 4.01 23.97
C THR A 58 3.08 5.16 24.59
N THR A 59 2.05 5.68 23.91
CA THR A 59 1.30 6.83 24.40
C THR A 59 0.40 6.48 25.59
N LYS A 60 0.35 7.39 26.57
CA LYS A 60 -0.63 7.38 27.66
C LYS A 60 -1.91 8.13 27.31
N ASN A 61 -1.90 8.98 26.26
CA ASN A 61 -3.06 9.75 25.83
C ASN A 61 -4.02 8.85 25.01
N PRO A 62 -5.25 8.60 25.47
CA PRO A 62 -6.22 7.77 24.76
C PRO A 62 -6.63 8.33 23.38
N GLU A 63 -6.79 9.64 23.25
CA GLU A 63 -7.16 10.28 21.97
C GLU A 63 -6.06 10.11 20.93
N THR A 64 -4.80 10.29 21.34
CA THR A 64 -3.66 10.02 20.47
C THR A 64 -3.60 8.54 20.09
N ARG A 65 -3.88 7.63 21.02
CA ARG A 65 -3.89 6.18 20.73
C ARG A 65 -4.95 5.85 19.68
N GLN A 66 -6.17 6.35 19.86
CA GLN A 66 -7.26 6.13 18.91
C GLN A 66 -6.92 6.73 17.53
N GLY A 67 -6.55 8.01 17.48
CA GLY A 67 -6.23 8.68 16.22
C GLY A 67 -5.09 8.00 15.46
N ARG A 68 -4.08 7.45 16.16
CA ARG A 68 -3.00 6.68 15.52
C ARG A 68 -3.44 5.29 15.06
N SER A 69 -4.35 4.64 15.79
CA SER A 69 -4.95 3.38 15.35
C SER A 69 -5.74 3.57 14.05
N GLU A 70 -6.62 4.56 13.99
CA GLU A 70 -7.37 4.93 12.79
C GLU A 70 -6.43 5.26 11.62
N PHE A 71 -5.33 5.98 11.91
CA PHE A 71 -4.32 6.31 10.91
C PHE A 71 -3.61 5.06 10.35
N CYS A 72 -3.23 4.08 11.19
CA CYS A 72 -2.69 2.81 10.72
C CYS A 72 -3.65 2.11 9.75
N HIS A 73 -4.92 1.98 10.14
CA HIS A 73 -5.93 1.30 9.32
C HIS A 73 -6.20 2.02 8.01
N LYS A 74 -6.21 3.36 8.01
CA LYS A 74 -6.31 4.15 6.77
C LYS A 74 -5.16 3.85 5.82
N HIS A 75 -3.92 3.86 6.30
CA HIS A 75 -2.75 3.61 5.44
C HIS A 75 -2.68 2.15 4.97
N HIS A 76 -3.10 1.18 5.78
CA HIS A 76 -3.25 -0.21 5.35
C HIS A 76 -4.30 -0.38 4.25
N ALA A 77 -5.44 0.32 4.36
CA ALA A 77 -6.47 0.30 3.33
C ALA A 77 -5.95 0.84 1.98
N GLU A 78 -5.10 1.87 1.98
CA GLU A 78 -4.43 2.33 0.75
C GLU A 78 -3.47 1.27 0.18
N MET A 79 -2.70 0.56 1.02
CA MET A 79 -1.87 -0.57 0.57
C MET A 79 -2.72 -1.70 -0.05
N MET A 80 -3.93 -1.95 0.46
CA MET A 80 -4.84 -2.94 -0.12
C MET A 80 -5.32 -2.58 -1.54
N LYS A 81 -5.43 -1.30 -1.86
CA LYS A 81 -5.76 -0.85 -3.23
C LYS A 81 -4.62 -1.14 -4.21
N LEU A 82 -3.36 -1.13 -3.74
CA LEU A 82 -2.17 -1.43 -4.54
C LEU A 82 -1.93 -2.93 -4.72
N LYS A 83 -2.38 -3.75 -3.76
CA LYS A 83 -2.19 -5.21 -3.70
C LYS A 83 -2.45 -5.96 -5.03
N PRO A 84 -3.49 -5.66 -5.83
CA PRO A 84 -3.73 -6.36 -7.09
C PRO A 84 -2.62 -6.21 -8.14
N PHE A 85 -1.78 -5.19 -8.02
CA PHE A 85 -0.71 -4.86 -8.96
C PHE A 85 0.68 -5.21 -8.43
N CYS A 86 0.77 -5.75 -7.21
CA CYS A 86 2.03 -6.00 -6.55
C CYS A 86 2.74 -7.26 -7.06
N ASP A 87 4.06 -7.18 -7.18
CA ASP A 87 4.92 -8.35 -7.29
C ASP A 87 5.16 -9.02 -5.93
N LYS A 88 6.00 -10.06 -5.90
CA LYS A 88 6.27 -10.82 -4.67
C LYS A 88 6.93 -9.98 -3.58
N GLU A 89 7.87 -9.10 -3.94
CA GLU A 89 8.60 -8.28 -2.96
C GLU A 89 7.68 -7.22 -2.36
N GLN A 90 6.86 -6.60 -3.20
CA GLN A 90 5.83 -5.65 -2.80
C GLN A 90 4.75 -6.28 -1.90
N LEU A 91 4.36 -7.53 -2.18
CA LEU A 91 3.46 -8.28 -1.31
C LEU A 91 4.07 -8.58 0.06
N THR A 92 5.37 -8.84 0.14
CA THR A 92 6.08 -8.98 1.44
C THR A 92 5.98 -7.68 2.25
N MET A 93 6.14 -6.51 1.63
CA MET A 93 5.99 -5.22 2.35
C MET A 93 4.59 -5.04 2.96
N ILE A 94 3.55 -5.51 2.26
CA ILE A 94 2.18 -5.52 2.77
C ILE A 94 2.06 -6.45 3.98
N GLN A 95 2.62 -7.66 3.88
CA GLN A 95 2.59 -8.65 4.97
C GLN A 95 3.34 -8.15 6.21
N ASP A 96 4.49 -7.51 6.03
CA ASP A 96 5.27 -6.93 7.12
C ASP A 96 4.50 -5.81 7.83
N ALA A 97 3.78 -4.97 7.07
CA ALA A 97 2.91 -3.94 7.63
C ALA A 97 1.72 -4.54 8.40
N GLU A 98 1.12 -5.62 7.88
CA GLU A 98 0.05 -6.36 8.57
C GLU A 98 0.54 -7.01 9.86
N GLU A 99 1.75 -7.58 9.87
CA GLU A 99 2.40 -8.12 11.07
C GLU A 99 2.64 -7.02 12.11
N ALA A 100 3.20 -5.88 11.70
CA ALA A 100 3.45 -4.75 12.60
C ALA A 100 2.15 -4.22 13.24
N MET A 101 1.02 -4.32 12.54
CA MET A 101 -0.28 -3.91 13.04
C MET A 101 -0.93 -4.94 14.00
N ARG A 102 -0.37 -6.14 14.17
CA ARG A 102 -0.91 -7.14 15.12
C ARG A 102 -0.81 -6.63 16.55
N GLY A 103 -1.90 -6.06 17.05
CA GLY A 103 -1.99 -5.43 18.37
C GLY A 103 -2.55 -4.02 18.35
N VAL A 104 -2.63 -3.40 17.17
CA VAL A 104 -3.40 -2.18 16.95
C VAL A 104 -4.86 -2.58 16.75
N LYS A 105 -5.73 -2.13 17.67
CA LYS A 105 -7.19 -2.33 17.58
C LYS A 105 -7.84 -0.99 17.24
N LEU A 106 -8.82 -1.00 16.35
CA LEU A 106 -9.83 0.06 16.31
C LEU A 106 -10.53 0.05 17.66
N LEU A 107 -10.42 1.16 18.39
CA LEU A 107 -11.00 1.37 19.71
C LEU A 107 -12.36 2.07 19.56
#